data_AF-A0AB34CM03-F1
#
_entry.id   AF-A0AB34CM03-F1
#
_cell.length_a   1.000
_cell.length_b   1.000
_cell.length_c   1.000
_cell.angle_alpha   90.00
_cell.angle_beta   90.00
_cell.angle_gamma   90.00
#
_symmetry.space_group_name_H-M   'P 1'
#
loop_
_entity.id
_entity.type
_entity.pdbx_description
1 polymer ?
#
loop_
_entity_poly.entity_id
_entity_poly.type
_entity_poly.pdbx_seq_one_letter_code
_entity_poly.pdbx_strand_id
1 'polypeptide(L)'
;MRVNPENVMESELSNRLSPGPKIQDPDLKALLRFNETCDDGEGYDIGKDAMSRLVELGLASKGPHSIRHITAFGRWVIEREEGDITEPTLKTEDDLANESAVKLCQLRTGAGKGA
;
A
#
# COMPACT_ATOMS: atom_id res chain seq x y z
N MET A 1 -1.75 37.49 28.61
CA MET A 1 -2.38 36.35 27.90
C MET A 1 -1.69 35.10 28.42
N ARG A 2 -2.33 34.34 29.31
CA ARG A 2 -1.72 33.11 29.87
C ARG A 2 -1.92 32.00 28.85
N VAL A 3 -0.84 31.54 28.24
CA VAL A 3 -0.85 30.31 27.44
C VAL A 3 -1.08 29.16 28.40
N ASN A 4 -2.15 28.39 28.17
CA ASN A 4 -2.44 27.20 28.96
C ASN A 4 -1.32 26.18 28.73
N PRO A 5 -0.69 25.65 29.80
CA PRO A 5 0.42 24.70 29.66
C PRO A 5 -0.01 23.40 28.96
N GLU A 6 -1.29 23.04 29.03
CA GLU A 6 -1.87 21.90 28.32
C GLU A 6 -1.84 22.08 26.79
N ASN A 7 -2.13 23.28 26.27
CA ASN A 7 -2.02 23.59 24.85
C ASN A 7 -0.57 23.56 24.34
N VAL A 8 0.40 23.87 25.20
CA VAL A 8 1.83 23.79 24.84
C VAL A 8 2.26 22.33 24.74
N MET A 9 1.79 21.47 25.65
CA MET A 9 2.08 20.04 25.64
C MET A 9 1.46 19.32 24.44
N GLU A 10 0.22 19.64 24.05
CA GLU A 10 -0.43 19.01 22.88
C GLU A 10 0.23 19.40 21.54
N SER A 11 0.65 20.65 21.40
CA SER A 11 1.37 21.11 20.19
C SER A 11 2.79 20.56 20.11
N GLU A 12 3.48 20.41 21.25
CA GLU A 12 4.77 19.72 21.34
C GLU A 12 4.63 18.21 21.08
N LEU A 13 3.57 17.55 21.59
CA LEU A 13 3.29 16.13 21.32
C LEU A 13 2.93 15.88 19.85
N SER A 14 2.16 16.78 19.23
CA SER A 14 1.85 16.77 17.81
C SER A 14 3.11 16.96 16.95
N ASN A 15 4.04 17.82 17.38
CA ASN A 15 5.34 18.01 16.71
C ASN A 15 6.36 16.90 17.00
N ARG A 16 6.24 16.18 18.13
CA ARG A 16 7.11 15.05 18.54
C ARG A 16 6.68 13.72 17.95
N LEU A 17 5.43 13.60 17.52
CA LEU A 17 5.01 12.60 16.55
C LEU A 17 5.63 12.99 15.19
N SER A 18 6.95 12.82 15.10
CA SER A 18 7.68 12.79 13.84
C SER A 18 6.81 12.05 12.83
N PRO A 19 6.52 12.61 11.65
CA PRO A 19 5.92 11.81 10.60
C PRO A 19 6.86 10.62 10.46
N GLY A 20 6.32 9.40 10.61
CA GLY A 20 7.10 8.18 10.38
C GLY A 20 7.81 8.28 9.02
N PRO A 21 8.82 7.44 8.76
CA PRO A 21 9.60 7.51 7.53
C PRO A 21 8.67 7.70 6.32
N LYS A 22 8.88 8.82 5.61
CA LYS A 22 8.13 9.15 4.40
C LYS A 22 8.89 8.60 3.20
N ILE A 23 8.17 7.91 2.33
CA ILE A 23 8.65 7.59 1.00
C ILE A 23 8.95 8.90 0.25
N GLN A 24 9.98 8.92 -0.59
CA GLN A 24 10.28 10.11 -1.39
C GLN A 24 9.22 10.24 -2.50
N ASP A 25 8.81 11.47 -2.82
CA ASP A 25 7.78 11.73 -3.84
C ASP A 25 8.04 11.05 -5.19
N PRO A 26 9.28 10.97 -5.72
CA PRO A 26 9.54 10.25 -6.97
C PRO A 26 9.28 8.75 -6.87
N ASP A 27 9.61 8.14 -5.74
CA ASP A 27 9.41 6.71 -5.52
C ASP A 27 7.93 6.39 -5.32
N LEU A 28 7.18 7.27 -4.64
CA LEU A 28 5.74 7.14 -4.50
C LEU A 28 5.04 7.25 -5.86
N LYS A 29 5.40 8.23 -6.69
CA LYS A 29 4.86 8.35 -8.05
C LYS A 29 5.17 7.13 -8.91
N ALA A 30 6.40 6.61 -8.81
CA ALA A 30 6.77 5.39 -9.51
C ALA A 30 5.98 4.18 -9.03
N LEU A 31 5.73 4.05 -7.72
CA LEU A 31 4.94 2.97 -7.14
C LEU A 31 3.48 3.01 -7.62
N LEU A 32 2.85 4.19 -7.62
CA LEU A 32 1.49 4.37 -8.12
C LEU A 32 1.40 4.06 -9.63
N ARG A 33 2.36 4.57 -10.42
CA ARG A 33 2.40 4.30 -11.87
C ARG A 33 2.63 2.81 -12.16
N PHE A 34 3.44 2.15 -11.35
CA PHE A 34 3.66 0.71 -11.45
C PHE A 34 2.39 -0.08 -11.12
N ASN A 35 1.62 0.34 -10.11
CA ASN A 35 0.34 -0.28 -9.76
C ASN A 35 -0.69 -0.20 -10.89
N GLU A 36 -0.69 0.90 -11.65
CA GLU A 36 -1.58 1.06 -12.81
C GLU A 36 -1.20 0.17 -14.00
N THR A 37 0.09 -0.15 -14.15
CA THR A 37 0.65 -0.80 -15.35
C THR A 37 1.09 -2.25 -15.11
N CYS A 38 1.08 -2.75 -13.87
CA CYS A 38 1.58 -4.10 -13.60
C CYS A 38 0.71 -5.22 -14.20
N ASP A 39 -0.55 -4.93 -14.50
CA ASP A 39 -1.55 -5.91 -14.95
C ASP A 39 -1.71 -5.98 -16.48
N ASP A 40 -1.07 -5.11 -17.26
CA ASP A 40 -1.30 -5.01 -18.71
C ASP A 40 -0.45 -5.97 -19.57
N GLY A 41 0.63 -6.52 -19.03
CA GLY A 41 1.53 -7.43 -19.74
C GLY A 41 2.42 -6.77 -20.81
N GLU A 42 2.36 -5.45 -20.97
CA GLU A 42 3.09 -4.68 -22.00
C GLU A 42 4.42 -4.08 -21.47
N GLY A 43 4.75 -4.41 -20.22
CA GLY A 43 5.95 -3.91 -19.55
C GLY A 43 5.68 -2.61 -18.79
N TYR A 44 6.55 -2.31 -17.83
CA TYR A 44 6.28 -1.25 -16.86
C TYR A 44 6.60 0.12 -17.45
N ASP A 45 5.64 1.05 -17.37
CA ASP A 45 5.85 2.45 -17.74
C ASP A 45 6.59 3.22 -16.63
N ILE A 46 7.62 2.59 -16.08
CA ILE A 46 8.56 3.18 -15.13
C ILE A 46 9.97 2.80 -15.57
N GLY A 47 10.88 3.79 -15.59
CA GLY A 47 12.27 3.55 -15.99
C GLY A 47 12.96 2.49 -15.12
N LYS A 48 14.00 1.83 -15.67
CA LYS A 48 14.76 0.77 -14.97
C LYS A 48 15.30 1.23 -13.61
N ASP A 49 15.76 2.48 -13.51
CA ASP A 49 16.29 3.04 -12.27
C ASP A 49 15.21 3.18 -11.20
N ALA A 50 14.01 3.65 -11.58
CA ALA A 50 12.86 3.73 -10.68
C ALA A 50 12.44 2.33 -10.19
N MET A 51 12.36 1.35 -11.10
CA MET A 51 12.07 -0.03 -10.72
C MET A 51 13.13 -0.61 -9.77
N SER A 52 14.42 -0.30 -9.99
CA SER A 52 15.49 -0.75 -9.10
C SER A 52 15.33 -0.20 -7.68
N ARG A 53 14.97 1.09 -7.57
CA ARG A 53 14.72 1.74 -6.28
C ARG A 53 13.51 1.16 -5.56
N LEU A 54 12.41 0.91 -6.27
CA LEU A 54 11.23 0.26 -5.68
C LEU A 54 11.56 -1.13 -5.11
N VAL A 55 12.42 -1.88 -5.79
CA VAL A 55 12.89 -3.18 -5.31
C VAL A 55 13.81 -3.03 -4.09
N GLU A 56 14.72 -2.07 -4.10
CA GLU A 56 15.64 -1.80 -2.99
C GLU A 56 14.90 -1.34 -1.72
N LEU A 57 13.82 -0.58 -1.88
CA LEU A 57 12.93 -0.16 -0.80
C LEU A 57 11.97 -1.27 -0.32
N GLY A 58 11.92 -2.42 -1.01
CA GLY A 58 11.02 -3.53 -0.69
C GLY A 58 9.56 -3.30 -1.08
N LEU A 59 9.27 -2.29 -1.91
CA LEU A 59 7.93 -1.97 -2.41
C LEU A 59 7.53 -2.83 -3.60
N ALA A 60 8.52 -3.30 -4.36
CA ALA A 60 8.37 -4.24 -5.46
C ALA A 60 9.32 -5.42 -5.29
N SER A 61 9.02 -6.55 -5.93
CA SER A 61 9.86 -7.74 -5.89
C SER A 61 10.09 -8.31 -7.29
N LYS A 62 11.17 -9.09 -7.42
CA LYS A 62 11.55 -9.81 -8.64
C LYS A 62 10.96 -11.21 -8.59
N GLY A 63 9.93 -11.44 -9.40
CA GLY A 63 9.36 -12.77 -9.62
C GLY A 63 10.12 -13.58 -10.68
N PRO A 64 9.66 -14.81 -10.96
CA PRO A 64 10.18 -15.64 -12.04
C PRO A 64 10.00 -14.96 -13.41
N HIS A 65 10.85 -15.33 -14.38
CA HIS A 65 10.82 -14.79 -15.75
C HIS A 65 10.95 -13.26 -15.88
N SER A 66 11.62 -12.60 -14.94
CA SER A 66 11.78 -11.13 -14.90
C SER A 66 10.48 -10.35 -14.66
N ILE A 67 9.39 -11.02 -14.29
CA ILE A 67 8.15 -10.38 -13.86
C ILE A 67 8.42 -9.64 -12.55
N ARG A 68 7.79 -8.48 -12.38
CA ARG A 68 7.78 -7.67 -11.16
C ARG A 68 6.36 -7.65 -10.62
N HIS A 69 6.24 -7.66 -9.31
CA HIS A 69 4.97 -7.50 -8.60
C HIS A 69 5.16 -6.53 -7.43
N ILE A 70 4.07 -5.88 -7.04
CA ILE A 70 4.01 -5.06 -5.84
C ILE A 70 3.99 -5.98 -4.63
N THR A 71 4.81 -5.68 -3.62
CA THR A 71 4.84 -6.46 -2.37
C THR A 71 3.66 -6.08 -1.48
N ALA A 72 3.37 -6.90 -0.46
CA ALA A 72 2.45 -6.54 0.61
C ALA A 72 2.76 -5.16 1.23
N PHE A 73 4.05 -4.84 1.38
CA PHE A 73 4.48 -3.54 1.87
C PHE A 73 4.22 -2.41 0.88
N GLY A 74 4.52 -2.61 -0.41
CA GLY A 74 4.18 -1.63 -1.44
C GLY A 74 2.67 -1.35 -1.51
N ARG A 75 1.84 -2.40 -1.39
CA ARG A 75 0.38 -2.29 -1.37
C ARG A 75 -0.11 -1.47 -0.18
N TRP A 76 0.42 -1.76 1.01
CA TRP A 76 0.14 -1.00 2.23
C TRP A 76 0.48 0.49 2.09
N VAL A 77 1.59 0.83 1.42
CA VAL A 77 1.98 2.23 1.17
C VAL A 77 0.97 2.93 0.26
N ILE A 78 0.49 2.25 -0.79
CA ILE A 78 -0.53 2.80 -1.70
C ILE A 78 -1.83 3.07 -0.94
N GLU A 79 -2.31 2.06 -0.20
CA GLU A 79 -3.56 2.14 0.58
C GLU A 79 -3.51 3.26 1.63
N ARG A 80 -2.35 3.46 2.27
CA ARG A 80 -2.13 4.56 3.21
C ARG A 80 -2.25 5.94 2.54
N GLU A 81 -1.73 6.10 1.34
CA GLU A 81 -1.73 7.39 0.61
C GLU A 81 -3.08 7.70 -0.04
N GLU A 82 -3.80 6.67 -0.50
CA GLU A 82 -5.17 6.82 -1.04
C GLU A 82 -6.20 7.19 0.03
N GLY A 83 -5.83 7.06 1.32
CA GLY A 83 -6.68 7.45 2.45
C GLY A 83 -7.85 6.49 2.68
N ASP A 84 -7.82 5.31 2.06
CA ASP A 84 -8.96 4.37 2.05
C ASP A 84 -9.02 3.47 3.30
N ILE A 85 -8.05 3.60 4.22
CA ILE A 85 -7.99 2.73 5.41
C ILE A 85 -7.49 3.49 6.65
N THR A 86 -8.26 3.35 7.74
CA THR A 86 -7.93 3.90 9.06
C THR A 86 -6.70 3.20 9.67
N GLU A 87 -6.47 1.93 9.31
CA GLU A 87 -5.30 1.12 9.67
C GLU A 87 -5.04 0.08 8.56
N PRO A 88 -4.22 0.38 7.55
CA PRO A 88 -3.82 -0.64 6.59
C PRO A 88 -3.01 -1.69 7.37
N THR A 89 -3.44 -2.94 7.34
CA THR A 89 -2.70 -4.04 7.98
C THR A 89 -1.87 -4.72 6.92
N LEU A 90 -0.58 -4.94 7.18
CA LEU A 90 0.27 -5.72 6.28
C LEU A 90 -0.23 -7.16 6.24
N LYS A 91 -0.65 -7.61 5.06
CA LYS A 91 -1.16 -8.97 4.82
C LYS A 91 -0.18 -9.77 3.99
N THR A 92 -0.03 -11.05 4.31
CA THR A 92 0.73 -11.98 3.48
C THR A 92 -0.09 -12.39 2.24
N GLU A 93 0.57 -13.02 1.26
CA GLU A 93 -0.12 -13.60 0.11
C GLU A 93 -1.14 -14.68 0.54
N ASP A 94 -0.82 -15.46 1.58
CA ASP A 94 -1.72 -16.47 2.13
C ASP A 94 -2.97 -15.84 2.75
N ASP A 95 -2.84 -14.70 3.45
CA ASP A 95 -3.97 -13.96 4.00
C ASP A 95 -4.91 -13.49 2.88
N LEU A 96 -4.35 -12.91 1.81
CA LEU A 96 -5.08 -12.45 0.63
C LEU A 96 -5.80 -13.60 -0.11
N ALA A 97 -5.11 -14.73 -0.28
CA ALA A 97 -5.67 -15.92 -0.92
C ALA A 97 -6.84 -16.49 -0.11
N ASN A 98 -6.69 -16.53 1.22
CA ASN A 98 -7.72 -16.99 2.13
C ASN A 98 -8.96 -16.06 2.10
N GLU A 99 -8.77 -14.74 2.15
CA GLU A 99 -9.86 -13.77 2.04
C GLU A 99 -10.62 -13.89 0.70
N SER A 100 -9.88 -14.07 -0.39
CA SER A 100 -10.47 -14.26 -1.73
C SER A 100 -11.28 -15.55 -1.81
N ALA A 101 -10.78 -16.65 -1.24
CA ALA A 101 -11.48 -17.93 -1.18
C ALA A 101 -12.77 -17.83 -0.33
N VAL A 102 -12.71 -17.15 0.82
CA VAL A 102 -13.88 -16.87 1.67
C VAL A 102 -14.92 -16.04 0.90
N LYS A 103 -14.49 -14.98 0.20
CA LYS A 103 -15.38 -14.12 -0.59
C LYS A 103 -16.06 -14.87 -1.74
N LEU A 104 -15.32 -15.72 -2.46
CA LEU A 104 -15.88 -16.59 -3.50
C LEU A 104 -16.89 -17.60 -2.93
N CYS A 105 -16.58 -18.18 -1.77
CA CYS A 105 -17.51 -19.08 -1.07
C CYS A 105 -18.81 -18.35 -0.70
N GLN A 106 -18.72 -17.13 -0.16
CA GLN A 106 -19.86 -16.30 0.18
C GLN A 106 -20.72 -15.94 -1.04
N LEU A 107 -20.10 -15.54 -2.16
CA LEU A 107 -20.79 -15.27 -3.43
C LEU A 107 -21.54 -16.51 -3.95
N ARG A 108 -20.92 -17.69 -3.83
CA ARG A 108 -21.53 -18.97 -4.24
C ARG A 108 -22.71 -19.36 -3.36
N THR A 109 -22.69 -19.03 -2.07
CA THR A 109 -23.82 -19.25 -1.15
C THR A 109 -24.91 -18.17 -1.23
N GLY A 110 -24.63 -17.03 -1.86
CA GLY A 110 -25.53 -15.86 -1.97
C GLY A 110 -26.46 -15.85 -3.20
N ALA A 111 -26.26 -16.71 -4.21
CA ALA A 111 -27.14 -16.84 -5.37
C ALA A 111 -28.37 -17.74 -5.09
N GLY A 112 -28.94 -17.60 -3.89
CA GLY A 112 -30.05 -18.41 -3.37
C GLY A 112 -31.03 -17.59 -2.55
N LYS A 113 -31.35 -16.37 -2.98
CA LYS A 113 -32.57 -15.66 -2.56
C LYS A 113 -33.28 -15.12 -3.80
N GLY A 114 -33.86 -16.05 -4.55
CA GLY A 114 -35.15 -15.81 -5.16
C GLY A 114 -36.22 -16.09 -4.10
N ALA A 115 -36.93 -15.04 -3.70
CA ALA A 115 -38.28 -15.08 -3.14
C ALA A 115 -38.85 -13.66 -3.27
#